data_AF-A0AAW0ZJ88-F1
#
_entry.id   AF-A0AAW0ZJ88-F1
#
_cell.length_a   1.000
_cell.length_b   1.000
_cell.length_c   1.000
_cell.angle_alpha   90.00
_cell.angle_beta   90.00
_cell.angle_gamma   90.00
#
_symmetry.space_group_name_H-M   'P 1'
#
loop_
_entity.id
_entity.type
_entity.pdbx_description
1 polymer ?
#
loop_
_entity_poly.entity_id
_entity_poly.type
_entity_poly.pdbx_seq_one_letter_code
_entity_poly.pdbx_strand_id
1 'polypeptide(L)'
;MFNLYQNLNKRDEEHKESDVTGHDRFWQERPRTRRKRRAVNRRTQSAIELDSEAIVSARGTLRRGRSASIEDEDSDEEKSYQLTNKIDNLAKILFSRVSAARGCKDPDVRNGRHNYTALDHGPSVCENVGEYMEMEKRSRDRALSICQAYIRRTPRYSLVKQLNNLGSRMDKHWFVVRDTSLKTDRLITLAPLNRNCSLSITPLTKNILNDLFLALQHPYIFPIFDIDFLEFESQNYVVVVQPISQGSLKDLIYGIERTGWNEDWNQKYGSRGKGLPLPQVQQMGRQVLEALIFLKERGFPTVIHLHSGNVLVQNGVARLAGLENTLLGFTSRIHPLIASRISQTISIDMICFGHMLFEMCAGYELPSFKPNSMHLSDIEIYPQVVELLKFIFTETPNRHKIVEELLVHDLFRNIDLREMRSASVTIFRPTLTPPIVNLLNGIKRQNANKRATQLDTVDVDASSVHRSHTVCKNSLLDEIYNELSNTAV
;
A
#
# COMPACT_ATOMS: atom_id res chain seq x y z
N MET A 1 -45.55 51.51 1.27
CA MET A 1 -45.79 51.97 2.65
C MET A 1 -44.44 52.04 3.35
N PHE A 2 -44.07 53.23 3.82
CA PHE A 2 -42.89 53.63 4.62
C PHE A 2 -41.46 53.51 4.05
N ASN A 3 -40.98 54.67 3.56
CA ASN A 3 -39.59 55.15 3.57
C ASN A 3 -39.15 55.54 4.99
N LEU A 4 -37.85 55.53 5.30
CA LEU A 4 -37.10 56.71 5.81
C LEU A 4 -35.56 56.46 5.91
N TYR A 5 -34.80 57.22 5.10
CA TYR A 5 -33.40 57.74 5.15
C TYR A 5 -32.20 56.81 5.42
N GLN A 6 -31.21 56.64 4.52
CA GLN A 6 -30.24 57.55 3.84
C GLN A 6 -29.04 58.05 4.69
N ASN A 7 -27.86 57.48 4.37
CA ASN A 7 -26.53 58.06 4.18
C ASN A 7 -26.19 59.44 4.80
N LEU A 8 -25.07 59.48 5.54
CA LEU A 8 -24.10 60.57 5.48
C LEU A 8 -22.67 60.00 5.51
N ASN A 9 -21.86 60.53 4.61
CA ASN A 9 -20.49 60.18 4.29
C ASN A 9 -19.66 61.45 4.51
N LYS A 10 -18.51 61.42 5.21
CA LYS A 10 -17.26 62.12 4.85
C LYS A 10 -16.19 62.09 5.96
N ARG A 11 -14.95 62.13 5.47
CA ARG A 11 -13.62 62.06 6.09
C ARG A 11 -13.25 63.35 6.84
N ASP A 12 -12.25 63.27 7.72
CA ASP A 12 -11.00 64.03 7.61
C ASP A 12 -9.86 63.40 8.44
N GLU A 13 -8.65 63.46 7.87
CA GLU A 13 -7.32 63.09 8.41
C GLU A 13 -6.91 64.05 9.56
N GLU A 14 -5.90 63.90 10.43
CA GLU A 14 -4.55 63.31 10.38
C GLU A 14 -3.96 63.42 11.82
N HIS A 15 -3.24 62.42 12.35
CA HIS A 15 -2.02 62.57 13.19
C HIS A 15 -1.48 61.20 13.66
N LYS A 16 -0.13 61.12 13.69
CA LYS A 16 0.77 59.96 13.61
C LYS A 16 1.14 59.27 14.94
N GLU A 17 1.48 57.98 14.79
CA GLU A 17 2.44 57.11 15.54
C GLU A 17 2.05 56.64 16.97
N SER A 18 2.34 55.41 17.41
CA SER A 18 3.22 54.33 16.90
C SER A 18 2.67 52.91 17.19
N ASP A 19 2.78 52.01 16.21
CA ASP A 19 2.51 50.56 16.32
C ASP A 19 3.57 49.80 17.12
N VAL A 20 3.15 49.09 18.17
CA VAL A 20 3.86 47.87 18.63
C VAL A 20 2.90 46.94 19.35
N THR A 21 2.72 45.75 18.80
CA THR A 21 1.96 44.63 19.37
C THR A 21 2.85 43.82 20.30
N GLY A 22 2.29 43.33 21.40
CA GLY A 22 2.99 42.64 22.49
C GLY A 22 3.57 41.27 22.11
N HIS A 23 4.64 41.24 21.30
CA HIS A 23 5.44 40.05 20.97
C HIS A 23 6.96 40.24 21.16
N ASP A 24 7.42 41.35 21.74
CA ASP A 24 8.85 41.68 21.87
C ASP A 24 9.45 41.46 23.28
N ARG A 25 9.07 40.37 23.97
CA ARG A 25 9.68 40.03 25.28
C ARG A 25 10.70 38.90 25.28
N PHE A 26 11.04 38.31 24.14
CA PHE A 26 12.03 37.22 24.08
C PHE A 26 12.97 37.25 22.87
N TRP A 27 13.29 38.45 22.35
CA TRP A 27 14.38 38.63 21.41
C TRP A 27 15.67 39.04 22.15
N GLN A 28 16.67 38.15 22.17
CA GLN A 28 18.04 38.47 22.59
C GLN A 28 18.96 38.41 21.36
N GLU A 29 19.54 39.56 20.99
CA GLU A 29 20.58 39.67 19.96
C GLU A 29 21.85 38.92 20.37
N ARG A 30 22.41 38.12 19.46
CA ARG A 30 23.72 37.47 19.63
C ARG A 30 24.83 38.36 19.03
N PRO A 31 25.90 38.67 19.78
CA PRO A 31 27.02 39.46 19.25
C PRO A 31 27.76 38.74 18.11
N ARG A 32 27.98 39.48 17.02
CA ARG A 32 28.81 39.09 15.88
C ARG A 32 30.29 39.36 16.18
N THR A 33 31.06 38.35 16.57
CA THR A 33 32.52 38.38 16.38
C THR A 33 33.09 37.00 16.06
N ARG A 34 33.89 36.96 14.99
CA ARG A 34 34.48 35.80 14.33
C ARG A 34 35.85 35.50 14.95
N ARG A 35 36.08 34.30 15.50
CA ARG A 35 37.44 33.77 15.79
C ARG A 35 37.61 32.36 15.21
N LYS A 36 38.73 32.17 14.49
CA LYS A 36 39.15 30.97 13.74
C LYS A 36 40.21 30.19 14.54
N ARG A 37 40.32 28.87 14.24
CA ARG A 37 41.36 27.84 14.58
C ARG A 37 41.11 27.06 15.89
N ARG A 38 41.42 25.75 16.02
CA ARG A 38 41.97 24.66 15.16
C ARG A 38 41.65 23.31 15.88
N ALA A 39 41.78 22.20 15.16
CA ALA A 39 41.56 20.82 15.64
C ALA A 39 42.51 20.38 16.77
N VAL A 40 42.01 19.51 17.66
CA VAL A 40 42.77 18.87 18.73
C VAL A 40 42.65 17.34 18.62
N ASN A 41 43.79 16.69 18.42
CA ASN A 41 44.05 15.27 18.63
C ASN A 41 44.63 15.06 20.04
N ARG A 42 44.21 13.97 20.71
CA ARG A 42 44.92 13.11 21.71
C ARG A 42 43.84 12.28 22.42
N ARG A 43 43.74 10.95 22.25
CA ARG A 43 44.62 9.83 22.67
C ARG A 43 44.70 9.67 24.20
N THR A 44 44.00 8.65 24.71
CA THR A 44 44.37 7.85 25.89
C THR A 44 43.97 6.39 25.63
N GLN A 45 44.90 5.48 25.94
CA GLN A 45 44.86 4.04 25.71
C GLN A 45 44.41 3.26 26.96
N SER A 46 43.83 2.08 26.73
CA SER A 46 44.04 0.82 27.49
C SER A 46 43.27 -0.28 26.71
N ALA A 47 43.92 -1.10 25.88
CA ALA A 47 44.68 -2.33 26.19
C ALA A 47 43.79 -3.53 26.56
N ILE A 48 43.46 -4.36 25.57
CA ILE A 48 43.70 -5.82 25.62
C ILE A 48 43.82 -6.34 24.18
N GLU A 49 45.01 -6.85 23.90
CA GLU A 49 45.40 -7.56 22.69
C GLU A 49 45.15 -9.05 22.94
N LEU A 50 44.54 -9.77 21.98
CA LEU A 50 44.94 -11.14 21.66
C LEU A 50 44.73 -11.38 20.16
N ASP A 51 45.88 -11.41 19.52
CA ASP A 51 46.35 -11.87 18.22
C ASP A 51 45.40 -12.69 17.31
N SER A 52 45.41 -12.35 16.02
CA SER A 52 44.66 -12.99 14.95
C SER A 52 45.58 -13.30 13.78
N GLU A 53 46.55 -14.19 13.94
CA GLU A 53 47.17 -14.92 12.83
C GLU A 53 47.62 -16.32 13.27
N ALA A 54 46.78 -17.32 13.04
CA ALA A 54 47.25 -18.69 12.87
C ALA A 54 46.32 -19.51 11.96
N ILE A 55 46.71 -19.57 10.69
CA ILE A 55 46.81 -20.79 9.87
C ILE A 55 45.50 -21.38 9.30
N VAL A 56 45.36 -21.09 8.00
CA VAL A 56 44.76 -21.92 6.95
C VAL A 56 45.37 -23.32 6.93
N SER A 57 44.55 -24.38 6.95
CA SER A 57 44.59 -25.53 6.02
C SER A 57 43.86 -26.75 6.60
N ALA A 58 42.85 -27.25 5.89
CA ALA A 58 42.80 -28.65 5.40
C ALA A 58 41.38 -29.00 4.94
N ARG A 59 41.25 -29.16 3.62
CA ARG A 59 40.19 -29.93 2.97
C ARG A 59 40.34 -31.41 3.32
N GLY A 60 39.22 -32.10 3.49
CA GLY A 60 38.98 -33.36 2.80
C GLY A 60 39.01 -34.66 3.60
N THR A 61 37.95 -35.44 3.35
CA THR A 61 37.85 -36.92 3.30
C THR A 61 37.54 -37.77 4.54
N LEU A 62 36.26 -38.15 4.61
CA LEU A 62 35.68 -39.51 4.49
C LEU A 62 35.45 -40.42 5.72
N ARG A 63 34.15 -40.81 5.85
CA ARG A 63 33.55 -42.15 6.12
C ARG A 63 33.62 -42.68 7.57
N ARG A 64 32.66 -43.43 8.16
CA ARG A 64 31.38 -44.09 7.76
C ARG A 64 30.81 -44.86 8.97
N GLY A 65 29.48 -44.98 9.10
CA GLY A 65 28.74 -46.05 9.83
C GLY A 65 27.61 -45.53 10.76
N ARG A 66 26.30 -45.61 10.40
CA ARG A 66 25.29 -46.73 10.55
C ARG A 66 24.74 -46.85 12.00
N SER A 67 23.45 -46.94 12.37
CA SER A 67 22.13 -47.14 11.70
C SER A 67 20.94 -46.87 12.69
N ALA A 68 19.70 -46.97 12.17
CA ALA A 68 18.34 -47.17 12.79
C ALA A 68 17.49 -45.89 13.02
N SER A 69 16.45 -45.58 12.23
CA SER A 69 15.15 -46.24 11.91
C SER A 69 14.08 -46.04 13.00
N ILE A 70 13.15 -45.11 12.76
CA ILE A 70 11.75 -45.15 13.21
C ILE A 70 10.91 -44.45 12.13
N GLU A 71 9.73 -45.01 11.89
CA GLU A 71 8.84 -44.80 10.75
C GLU A 71 8.10 -43.46 10.83
N ASP A 72 7.97 -42.80 9.68
CA ASP A 72 7.22 -41.56 9.44
C ASP A 72 5.72 -41.89 9.31
N GLU A 73 4.88 -41.15 10.04
CA GLU A 73 3.52 -40.83 9.57
C GLU A 73 3.55 -39.43 8.96
N ASP A 74 3.48 -39.39 7.62
CA ASP A 74 3.38 -38.16 6.82
C ASP A 74 2.08 -37.42 7.17
N SER A 75 2.19 -36.30 7.89
CA SER A 75 1.08 -35.35 8.03
C SER A 75 1.01 -34.42 6.83
N ASP A 76 -0.20 -34.18 6.32
CA ASP A 76 -0.51 -33.30 5.18
C ASP A 76 -0.05 -31.84 5.35
N GLU A 77 0.39 -31.44 6.54
CA GLU A 77 0.89 -30.09 6.79
C GLU A 77 2.23 -29.80 6.08
N GLU A 78 3.13 -30.79 5.96
CA GLU A 78 4.50 -30.56 5.46
C GLU A 78 4.55 -30.23 3.95
N LYS A 79 3.62 -30.80 3.17
CA LYS A 79 3.47 -30.50 1.73
C LYS A 79 2.93 -29.08 1.50
N SER A 80 2.07 -28.59 2.38
CA SER A 80 1.57 -27.21 2.36
C SER A 80 2.68 -26.19 2.67
N TYR A 81 3.58 -26.50 3.62
CA TYR A 81 4.75 -25.66 3.92
C TYR A 81 5.75 -25.56 2.74
N GLN A 82 5.96 -26.64 1.99
CA GLN A 82 6.85 -26.60 0.82
C GLN A 82 6.24 -25.82 -0.37
N LEU A 83 4.94 -25.95 -0.63
CA LEU A 83 4.26 -25.20 -1.69
C LEU A 83 4.21 -23.69 -1.38
N THR A 84 3.99 -23.35 -0.11
CA THR A 84 3.93 -21.96 0.35
C THR A 84 5.29 -21.27 0.33
N ASN A 85 6.38 -21.99 0.62
CA ASN A 85 7.73 -21.49 0.40
C ASN A 85 8.02 -21.21 -1.10
N LYS A 86 7.46 -22.00 -2.03
CA LYS A 86 7.61 -21.77 -3.47
C LYS A 86 6.83 -20.54 -3.96
N ILE A 87 5.62 -20.31 -3.45
CA ILE A 87 4.81 -19.12 -3.76
C ILE A 87 5.42 -17.85 -3.14
N ASP A 88 5.93 -17.94 -1.91
CA ASP A 88 6.64 -16.84 -1.24
C ASP A 88 7.94 -16.50 -1.96
N ASN A 89 8.63 -17.49 -2.53
CA ASN A 89 9.81 -17.26 -3.37
C ASN A 89 9.44 -16.62 -4.72
N LEU A 90 8.30 -16.95 -5.32
CA LEU A 90 7.81 -16.30 -6.54
C LEU A 90 7.36 -14.85 -6.28
N ALA A 91 6.64 -14.59 -5.19
CA ALA A 91 6.28 -13.24 -4.77
C ALA A 91 7.54 -12.42 -4.42
N LYS A 92 8.52 -13.04 -3.73
CA LYS A 92 9.84 -12.41 -3.54
C LYS A 92 10.47 -12.12 -4.90
N ILE A 93 10.62 -13.06 -5.83
CA ILE A 93 11.29 -12.81 -7.13
C ILE A 93 10.56 -11.73 -7.97
N LEU A 94 9.23 -11.76 -8.03
CA LEU A 94 8.43 -10.78 -8.78
C LEU A 94 8.47 -9.38 -8.15
N PHE A 95 8.67 -9.28 -6.83
CA PHE A 95 8.62 -8.00 -6.12
C PHE A 95 9.93 -7.56 -5.44
N SER A 96 10.99 -8.37 -5.46
CA SER A 96 12.34 -8.11 -4.90
C SER A 96 13.37 -7.80 -5.98
N ARG A 97 13.14 -8.20 -7.24
CA ARG A 97 13.89 -7.67 -8.41
C ARG A 97 13.88 -6.14 -8.47
N VAL A 98 12.91 -5.54 -7.80
CA VAL A 98 12.71 -4.10 -7.65
C VAL A 98 13.71 -3.44 -6.67
N SER A 99 14.31 -4.20 -5.73
CA SER A 99 15.25 -3.66 -4.73
C SER A 99 16.73 -3.95 -5.04
N ALA A 100 17.01 -4.92 -5.91
CA ALA A 100 18.40 -5.31 -6.23
C ALA A 100 19.14 -4.35 -7.17
N ALA A 101 18.46 -3.36 -7.77
CA ALA A 101 19.00 -2.55 -8.86
C ALA A 101 19.85 -1.32 -8.45
N ARG A 102 20.14 -1.06 -7.16
CA ARG A 102 20.89 0.16 -6.75
C ARG A 102 22.02 -0.03 -5.74
N GLY A 103 22.44 -1.26 -5.50
CA GLY A 103 23.50 -1.59 -4.54
C GLY A 103 24.93 -1.60 -5.10
N CYS A 104 25.31 -0.72 -6.02
CA CYS A 104 26.72 -0.62 -6.47
C CYS A 104 27.19 0.84 -6.39
N LYS A 105 27.83 1.18 -5.27
CA LYS A 105 28.74 2.34 -5.22
C LYS A 105 30.13 1.83 -5.59
N ASP A 106 30.69 2.35 -6.67
CA ASP A 106 32.07 2.12 -7.09
C ASP A 106 33.08 2.41 -5.97
N PRO A 107 34.18 1.65 -5.93
CA PRO A 107 35.47 2.24 -5.62
C PRO A 107 36.46 2.05 -6.77
N ASP A 108 37.25 3.10 -6.95
CA ASP A 108 38.29 3.35 -7.93
C ASP A 108 39.19 2.19 -8.38
N VAL A 109 39.45 2.25 -9.68
CA VAL A 109 40.48 1.62 -10.52
C VAL A 109 41.86 1.54 -9.87
N ARG A 110 42.49 0.35 -9.91
CA ARG A 110 43.94 0.19 -10.17
C ARG A 110 44.30 -1.22 -10.67
N ASN A 111 44.78 -1.26 -11.92
CA ASN A 111 45.72 -2.18 -12.60
C ASN A 111 45.84 -3.66 -12.18
N GLY A 112 45.69 -4.56 -13.16
CA GLY A 112 46.16 -5.95 -13.02
C GLY A 112 45.82 -6.93 -14.15
N ARG A 113 46.22 -6.60 -15.37
CA ARG A 113 46.23 -7.41 -16.61
C ARG A 113 46.32 -8.95 -16.41
N HIS A 114 45.20 -9.68 -16.55
CA HIS A 114 45.20 -11.13 -16.79
C HIS A 114 44.08 -11.48 -17.77
N ASN A 115 44.47 -11.88 -18.99
CA ASN A 115 43.57 -12.39 -20.01
C ASN A 115 43.13 -13.81 -19.63
N TYR A 116 41.85 -13.97 -19.28
CA TYR A 116 41.14 -15.24 -19.39
C TYR A 116 39.96 -15.01 -20.33
N THR A 117 39.96 -15.76 -21.44
CA THR A 117 38.82 -15.89 -22.35
C THR A 117 37.69 -16.57 -21.57
N ALA A 118 36.76 -15.78 -21.04
CA ALA A 118 35.56 -16.28 -20.40
C ALA A 118 34.56 -16.71 -21.48
N LEU A 119 34.00 -17.90 -21.29
CA LEU A 119 32.90 -18.46 -22.07
C LEU A 119 31.68 -17.53 -22.05
N ASP A 120 30.92 -17.56 -23.14
CA ASP A 120 29.80 -16.68 -23.50
C ASP A 120 28.97 -16.17 -22.32
N HIS A 121 28.84 -14.84 -22.29
CA HIS A 121 28.09 -14.08 -21.32
C HIS A 121 26.58 -14.39 -21.40
N GLY A 122 26.02 -14.92 -20.31
CA GLY A 122 24.62 -14.68 -19.97
C GLY A 122 24.39 -13.18 -19.71
N PRO A 123 23.15 -12.67 -19.87
CA PRO A 123 22.88 -11.24 -19.90
C PRO A 123 23.41 -10.56 -18.65
N SER A 124 24.24 -9.55 -18.87
CA SER A 124 24.88 -8.79 -17.81
C SER A 124 23.82 -8.13 -16.92
N VAL A 125 24.03 -8.12 -15.62
CA VAL A 125 23.16 -7.42 -14.65
C VAL A 125 22.99 -5.93 -15.02
N CYS A 126 23.92 -5.33 -15.76
CA CYS A 126 23.80 -3.94 -16.23
C CYS A 126 22.82 -3.76 -17.42
N GLU A 127 22.69 -4.74 -18.31
CA GLU A 127 21.75 -4.67 -19.45
C GLU A 127 20.31 -4.77 -18.95
N ASN A 128 20.06 -5.66 -18.00
CA ASN A 128 18.74 -5.85 -17.36
C ASN A 128 18.23 -4.59 -16.62
N VAL A 129 19.13 -3.75 -16.07
CA VAL A 129 18.74 -2.50 -15.40
C VAL A 129 18.37 -1.43 -16.42
N GLY A 130 19.09 -1.35 -17.55
CA GLY A 130 18.79 -0.44 -18.65
C GLY A 130 17.42 -0.71 -19.26
N GLU A 131 17.13 -1.98 -19.57
CA GLU A 131 15.85 -2.40 -20.13
C GLU A 131 14.67 -2.11 -19.19
N TYR A 132 14.83 -2.36 -17.89
CA TYR A 132 13.79 -2.06 -16.90
C TYR A 132 13.47 -0.56 -16.85
N MET A 133 14.50 0.29 -16.82
CA MET A 133 14.34 1.74 -16.79
C MET A 133 13.66 2.26 -18.07
N GLU A 134 13.99 1.68 -19.23
CA GLU A 134 13.33 2.01 -20.48
C GLU A 134 11.86 1.57 -20.50
N MET A 135 11.55 0.36 -20.04
CA MET A 135 10.16 -0.12 -19.94
C MET A 135 9.32 0.76 -19.02
N GLU A 136 9.88 1.15 -17.87
CA GLU A 136 9.22 2.07 -16.94
C GLU A 136 8.96 3.42 -17.60
N LYS A 137 9.95 3.98 -18.31
CA LYS A 137 9.81 5.24 -19.04
C LYS A 137 8.71 5.15 -20.10
N ARG A 138 8.70 4.09 -20.92
CA ARG A 138 7.66 3.86 -21.95
C ARG A 138 6.27 3.74 -21.32
N SER A 139 6.16 3.02 -20.20
CA SER A 139 4.90 2.92 -19.45
C SER A 139 4.40 4.28 -18.96
N ARG A 140 5.30 5.10 -18.40
CA ARG A 140 4.98 6.46 -17.94
C ARG A 140 4.59 7.41 -19.07
N ASP A 141 5.29 7.38 -20.20
CA ASP A 141 5.00 8.19 -21.38
C ASP A 141 3.63 7.81 -21.99
N ARG A 142 3.31 6.51 -21.98
CA ARG A 142 2.01 6.02 -22.41
C ARG A 142 0.89 6.48 -21.46
N ALA A 143 1.10 6.38 -20.16
CA ALA A 143 0.15 6.86 -19.17
C ALA A 143 -0.10 8.37 -19.29
N LEU A 144 0.95 9.16 -19.57
CA LEU A 144 0.84 10.59 -19.84
C LEU A 144 -0.03 10.88 -21.07
N SER A 145 0.17 10.12 -22.16
CA SER A 145 -0.63 10.25 -23.39
C SER A 145 -2.12 9.95 -23.13
N ILE A 146 -2.42 8.91 -22.36
CA ILE A 146 -3.78 8.56 -21.95
C ILE A 146 -4.40 9.65 -21.07
N CYS A 147 -3.65 10.17 -20.09
CA CYS A 147 -4.11 11.25 -19.22
C CYS A 147 -4.41 12.53 -20.01
N GLN A 148 -3.57 12.88 -20.98
CA GLN A 148 -3.83 14.01 -21.87
C GLN A 148 -5.07 13.78 -22.74
N ALA A 149 -5.27 12.57 -23.26
CA ALA A 149 -6.49 12.22 -24.00
C ALA A 149 -7.75 12.37 -23.13
N TYR A 150 -7.70 11.95 -21.86
CA TYR A 150 -8.77 12.16 -20.90
C TYR A 150 -9.06 13.65 -20.67
N ILE A 151 -8.01 14.44 -20.40
CA ILE A 151 -8.12 15.89 -20.14
C ILE A 151 -8.70 16.64 -21.34
N ARG A 152 -8.32 16.28 -22.58
CA ARG A 152 -8.90 16.88 -23.79
C ARG A 152 -10.40 16.64 -23.91
N ARG A 153 -10.93 15.53 -23.38
CA ARG A 153 -12.37 15.22 -23.35
C ARG A 153 -13.10 15.94 -22.21
N THR A 154 -12.39 16.35 -21.16
CA THR A 154 -12.95 16.94 -19.95
C THR A 154 -12.24 18.26 -19.61
N PRO A 155 -12.71 19.41 -20.13
CA PRO A 155 -12.01 20.70 -20.00
C PRO A 155 -11.97 21.26 -18.57
N ARG A 156 -12.61 20.60 -17.61
CA ARG A 156 -12.56 20.93 -16.17
C ARG A 156 -11.15 20.76 -15.59
N TYR A 157 -10.34 19.86 -16.12
CA TYR A 157 -9.02 19.57 -15.58
C TYR A 157 -7.93 20.06 -16.52
N SER A 158 -6.84 20.60 -15.96
CA SER A 158 -5.63 20.94 -16.72
C SER A 158 -4.43 20.25 -16.09
N LEU A 159 -3.59 19.62 -16.92
CA LEU A 159 -2.44 18.87 -16.43
C LEU A 159 -1.40 19.81 -15.82
N VAL A 160 -0.96 19.52 -14.59
CA VAL A 160 0.13 20.24 -13.93
C VAL A 160 1.43 19.43 -14.02
N LYS A 161 1.40 18.18 -13.55
CA LYS A 161 2.56 17.27 -13.62
C LYS A 161 2.16 15.82 -13.48
N GLN A 162 2.95 14.92 -14.06
CA GLN A 162 2.93 13.51 -13.72
C GLN A 162 3.76 13.28 -12.44
N LEU A 163 3.28 12.44 -11.53
CA LEU A 163 3.98 12.09 -10.29
C LEU A 163 4.84 10.83 -10.47
N ASN A 164 5.67 10.55 -9.48
CA ASN A 164 6.42 9.31 -9.36
C ASN A 164 5.48 8.13 -9.02
N ASN A 165 6.03 6.92 -8.94
CA ASN A 165 5.23 5.75 -8.61
C ASN A 165 4.92 5.75 -7.11
N LEU A 166 3.76 6.27 -6.72
CA LEU A 166 3.38 6.45 -5.31
C LEU A 166 3.07 5.11 -4.61
N GLY A 167 2.67 4.10 -5.38
CA GLY A 167 2.24 2.78 -4.91
C GLY A 167 3.01 1.65 -5.61
N SER A 168 2.82 0.43 -5.11
CA SER A 168 3.54 -0.77 -5.60
C SER A 168 3.04 -1.32 -6.94
N ARG A 169 1.92 -0.84 -7.47
CA ARG A 169 1.36 -1.30 -8.75
C ARG A 169 2.01 -0.51 -9.89
N MET A 170 2.71 -1.21 -10.78
CA MET A 170 3.47 -0.59 -11.88
C MET A 170 2.60 -0.01 -12.99
N ASP A 171 1.36 -0.47 -13.13
CA ASP A 171 0.37 -0.04 -14.11
C ASP A 171 -0.59 1.04 -13.60
N LYS A 172 -0.36 1.51 -12.36
CA LYS A 172 -1.12 2.59 -11.73
C LYS A 172 -0.26 3.86 -11.77
N HIS A 173 -0.82 4.94 -12.30
CA HIS A 173 -0.10 6.20 -12.51
C HIS A 173 -0.86 7.36 -11.86
N TRP A 174 -0.12 8.37 -11.43
CA TRP A 174 -0.65 9.50 -10.69
C TRP A 174 -0.28 10.82 -11.35
N PHE A 175 -1.22 11.76 -11.38
CA PHE A 175 -1.04 13.07 -11.97
C PHE A 175 -1.61 14.15 -11.05
N VAL A 176 -0.92 15.28 -10.95
CA VAL A 176 -1.51 16.51 -10.41
C VAL A 176 -2.17 17.24 -11.56
N VAL A 177 -3.44 17.59 -11.36
CA VAL A 177 -4.20 18.43 -12.27
C VAL A 177 -4.79 19.61 -11.51
N ARG A 178 -5.00 20.72 -12.21
CA ARG A 178 -5.77 21.84 -11.68
C ARG A 178 -7.22 21.72 -12.13
N ASP A 179 -8.13 21.67 -11.16
CA ASP A 179 -9.56 21.89 -11.40
C ASP A 179 -9.77 23.37 -11.74
N THR A 180 -10.14 23.64 -12.98
CA THR A 180 -10.30 25.00 -13.52
C THR A 180 -11.55 25.69 -12.98
N SER A 181 -12.56 24.92 -12.55
CA SER A 181 -13.78 25.43 -11.93
C SER A 181 -13.54 25.82 -10.47
N LEU A 182 -12.85 24.96 -9.72
CA LEU A 182 -12.60 25.17 -8.28
C LEU A 182 -11.28 25.91 -7.99
N LYS A 183 -10.43 26.13 -9.00
CA LYS A 183 -9.10 26.77 -8.87
C LYS A 183 -8.19 26.08 -7.85
N THR A 184 -8.29 24.75 -7.77
CA THR A 184 -7.55 23.95 -6.78
C THR A 184 -6.95 22.70 -7.41
N ASP A 185 -5.86 22.20 -6.82
CA ASP A 185 -5.23 20.97 -7.29
C ASP A 185 -5.95 19.72 -6.85
N ARG A 186 -5.91 18.73 -7.75
CA ARG A 186 -6.46 17.39 -7.57
C ARG A 186 -5.43 16.35 -7.98
N LEU A 187 -5.59 15.17 -7.38
CA LEU A 187 -4.87 13.97 -7.76
C LEU A 187 -5.75 13.20 -8.74
N ILE A 188 -5.24 12.94 -9.95
CA ILE A 188 -5.77 11.91 -10.83
C ILE A 188 -4.97 10.63 -10.61
N THR A 189 -5.68 9.54 -10.41
CA THR A 189 -5.16 8.18 -10.46
C THR A 189 -5.68 7.51 -11.74
N LEU A 190 -4.77 7.00 -12.56
CA LEU A 190 -5.04 6.31 -13.81
C LEU A 190 -4.57 4.86 -13.71
N ALA A 191 -5.41 3.91 -14.09
CA ALA A 191 -5.02 2.49 -14.19
C ALA A 191 -5.81 1.80 -15.31
N PRO A 192 -5.26 0.75 -15.95
CA PRO A 192 -6.07 -0.11 -16.82
C PRO A 192 -7.17 -0.77 -16.00
N LEU A 193 -8.35 -0.92 -16.59
CA LEU A 193 -9.45 -1.63 -15.95
C LEU A 193 -9.03 -3.09 -15.71
N ASN A 194 -9.25 -3.58 -14.49
CA ASN A 194 -8.86 -4.94 -14.14
C ASN A 194 -9.69 -5.96 -14.93
N ARG A 195 -9.06 -7.05 -15.39
CA ARG A 195 -9.76 -8.17 -16.07
C ARG A 195 -10.80 -8.85 -15.18
N ASN A 196 -10.62 -8.76 -13.86
CA ASN A 196 -11.56 -9.28 -12.86
C ASN A 196 -12.74 -8.31 -12.58
N CYS A 197 -12.73 -7.11 -13.18
CA CYS A 197 -13.85 -6.18 -13.10
C CYS A 197 -15.08 -6.80 -13.75
N SER A 198 -16.14 -6.96 -12.97
CA SER A 198 -17.39 -7.56 -13.42
C SER A 198 -18.43 -6.53 -13.85
N LEU A 199 -18.09 -5.25 -13.78
CA LEU A 199 -18.98 -4.16 -14.16
C LEU A 199 -18.91 -3.91 -15.67
N SER A 200 -20.08 -3.83 -16.30
CA SER A 200 -20.18 -3.26 -17.64
C SER A 200 -19.95 -1.76 -17.56
N ILE A 201 -18.93 -1.28 -18.27
CA ILE A 201 -18.54 0.13 -18.27
C ILE A 201 -19.45 0.90 -19.22
N THR A 202 -20.41 1.62 -18.65
CA THR A 202 -21.37 2.46 -19.38
C THR A 202 -21.46 3.84 -18.71
N PRO A 203 -21.97 4.87 -19.41
CA PRO A 203 -22.25 6.16 -18.78
C PRO A 203 -23.19 6.05 -17.58
N LEU A 204 -24.14 5.11 -17.59
CA LEU A 204 -25.04 4.84 -16.47
C LEU A 204 -24.26 4.29 -15.27
N THR A 205 -23.43 3.26 -15.47
CA THR A 205 -22.58 2.69 -14.41
C THR A 205 -21.69 3.76 -13.80
N LYS A 206 -21.11 4.64 -14.63
CA LYS A 206 -20.31 5.77 -14.17
C LYS A 206 -21.10 6.69 -13.23
N ASN A 207 -22.31 7.10 -13.63
CA ASN A 207 -23.12 8.00 -12.82
C ASN A 207 -23.49 7.35 -11.47
N ILE A 208 -23.89 6.07 -11.49
CA ILE A 208 -24.20 5.33 -10.26
C ILE A 208 -22.99 5.25 -9.32
N LEU A 209 -21.77 5.04 -9.86
CA LEU A 209 -20.55 5.01 -9.05
C LEU A 209 -20.22 6.38 -8.43
N ASN A 210 -20.40 7.47 -9.17
CA ASN A 210 -20.21 8.83 -8.64
C ASN A 210 -21.23 9.15 -7.54
N ASP A 211 -22.51 8.81 -7.74
CA ASP A 211 -23.56 8.97 -6.73
C ASP A 211 -23.28 8.14 -5.47
N LEU A 212 -22.74 6.92 -5.64
CA LEU A 212 -22.30 6.08 -4.53
C LEU A 212 -21.17 6.76 -3.74
N PHE A 213 -20.10 7.23 -4.40
CA PHE A 213 -18.99 7.87 -3.69
C PHE A 213 -19.42 9.17 -2.99
N LEU A 214 -20.37 9.90 -3.56
CA LEU A 214 -21.00 11.05 -2.90
C LEU A 214 -21.78 10.63 -1.65
N ALA A 215 -22.46 9.49 -1.67
CA ALA A 215 -23.22 8.96 -0.54
C ALA A 215 -22.36 8.30 0.57
N LEU A 216 -21.10 7.96 0.28
CA LEU A 216 -20.14 7.34 1.20
C LEU A 216 -19.28 8.36 1.97
N GLN A 217 -19.74 9.59 2.12
CA GLN A 217 -19.04 10.60 2.92
C GLN A 217 -19.02 10.23 4.41
N HIS A 218 -17.82 10.17 4.97
CA HIS A 218 -17.58 9.84 6.37
C HIS A 218 -16.21 10.41 6.80
N PRO A 219 -16.00 10.82 8.07
CA PRO A 219 -14.74 11.44 8.49
C PRO A 219 -13.50 10.57 8.27
N TYR A 220 -13.68 9.24 8.26
CA TYR A 220 -12.64 8.23 8.08
C TYR A 220 -12.67 7.53 6.72
N ILE A 221 -13.45 8.04 5.76
CA ILE A 221 -13.39 7.63 4.36
C ILE A 221 -12.72 8.74 3.57
N PHE A 222 -11.71 8.38 2.77
CA PHE A 222 -11.07 9.35 1.90
C PHE A 222 -11.95 9.59 0.67
N PRO A 223 -12.36 10.84 0.40
CA PRO A 223 -13.35 11.11 -0.63
C PRO A 223 -12.80 10.84 -2.03
N ILE A 224 -13.64 10.24 -2.88
CA ILE A 224 -13.48 10.20 -4.33
C ILE A 224 -14.42 11.27 -4.89
N PHE A 225 -13.87 12.26 -5.58
CA PHE A 225 -14.67 13.35 -6.15
C PHE A 225 -15.30 12.97 -7.49
N ASP A 226 -14.53 12.29 -8.34
CA ASP A 226 -15.02 11.82 -9.62
C ASP A 226 -14.41 10.44 -9.94
N ILE A 227 -15.19 9.60 -10.60
CA ILE A 227 -14.72 8.41 -11.29
C ILE A 227 -15.19 8.44 -12.75
N ASP A 228 -14.29 8.12 -13.67
CA ASP A 228 -14.59 8.06 -15.11
C ASP A 228 -13.87 6.89 -15.76
N PHE A 229 -14.27 6.60 -17.00
CA PHE A 229 -13.69 5.56 -17.81
C PHE A 229 -13.29 6.10 -19.18
N LEU A 230 -12.12 5.66 -19.65
CA LEU A 230 -11.58 6.08 -20.93
C LEU A 230 -11.15 4.83 -21.71
N GLU A 231 -11.66 4.70 -22.94
CA GLU A 231 -11.09 3.79 -23.91
C GLU A 231 -9.94 4.48 -24.66
N PHE A 232 -8.78 3.81 -24.69
CA PHE A 232 -7.59 4.26 -25.39
C PHE A 232 -6.88 3.04 -26.00
N GLU A 233 -6.71 3.03 -27.32
CA GLU A 233 -6.09 1.91 -28.06
C GLU A 233 -6.72 0.54 -27.71
N SER A 234 -8.06 0.46 -27.79
CA SER A 234 -8.83 -0.77 -27.51
C SER A 234 -8.70 -1.32 -26.09
N GLN A 235 -8.14 -0.55 -25.16
CA GLN A 235 -8.06 -0.88 -23.74
C GLN A 235 -8.86 0.13 -22.92
N ASN A 236 -9.63 -0.36 -21.96
CA ASN A 236 -10.36 0.48 -21.01
C ASN A 236 -9.47 0.84 -19.81
N TYR A 237 -9.56 2.10 -19.39
CA TYR A 237 -8.90 2.67 -18.22
C TYR A 237 -9.93 3.24 -17.27
N VAL A 238 -9.61 3.18 -15.98
CA VAL A 238 -10.31 3.92 -14.93
C VAL A 238 -9.51 5.16 -14.59
N VAL A 239 -10.23 6.27 -14.43
CA VAL A 239 -9.70 7.55 -13.95
C VAL A 239 -10.42 7.89 -12.65
N VAL A 240 -9.67 8.09 -11.58
CA VAL A 240 -10.21 8.48 -10.26
C VAL A 240 -9.63 9.83 -9.86
N VAL A 241 -10.50 10.78 -9.50
CA VAL A 241 -10.12 12.12 -9.06
C VAL A 241 -10.34 12.27 -7.56
N GLN A 242 -9.32 12.74 -6.86
CA GLN A 242 -9.26 12.83 -5.41
C GLN A 242 -8.58 14.13 -4.94
N PRO A 243 -8.75 14.56 -3.68
CA PRO A 243 -7.89 15.58 -3.11
C PRO A 243 -6.44 15.07 -2.99
N ILE A 244 -5.48 15.99 -3.00
CA ILE A 244 -4.08 15.63 -2.73
C ILE A 244 -3.89 15.43 -1.23
N SER A 245 -3.37 14.26 -0.84
CA SER A 245 -2.91 13.99 0.53
C SER A 245 -1.39 13.99 0.58
N GLN A 246 -0.80 14.52 1.65
CA GLN A 246 0.66 14.61 1.85
C GLN A 246 1.24 13.33 2.49
N GLY A 247 0.70 12.17 2.11
CA GLY A 247 1.14 10.87 2.61
C GLY A 247 0.03 9.95 3.11
N SER A 248 0.42 8.69 3.25
CA SER A 248 -0.34 7.55 3.77
C SER A 248 0.11 7.17 5.17
N LEU A 249 -0.62 6.26 5.80
CA LEU A 249 -0.23 5.62 7.05
C LEU A 249 1.09 4.87 6.87
N LYS A 250 1.34 4.28 5.70
CA LYS A 250 2.63 3.66 5.38
C LYS A 250 3.77 4.68 5.39
N ASP A 251 3.57 5.84 4.79
CA ASP A 251 4.56 6.93 4.83
C ASP A 251 4.88 7.32 6.30
N LEU A 252 3.87 7.37 7.16
CA LEU A 252 4.05 7.67 8.59
C LEU A 252 4.85 6.56 9.32
N ILE A 253 4.53 5.28 9.09
CA ILE A 253 5.21 4.13 9.71
C ILE A 253 6.70 4.10 9.35
N TYR A 254 7.01 4.44 8.10
CA TYR A 254 8.38 4.45 7.58
C TYR A 254 9.12 5.76 7.84
N GLY A 255 8.47 6.75 8.46
CA GLY A 255 9.08 8.03 8.80
C GLY A 255 9.40 8.88 7.57
N ILE A 256 8.63 8.74 6.50
CA ILE A 256 8.76 9.58 5.30
C ILE A 256 8.35 11.01 5.64
N GLU A 257 9.21 11.96 5.31
CA GLU A 257 8.95 13.37 5.55
C GLU A 257 7.76 13.87 4.72
N ARG A 258 7.08 14.92 5.19
CA ARG A 258 5.91 15.49 4.50
C ARG A 258 6.19 15.97 3.09
N THR A 259 7.44 16.24 2.73
CA THR A 259 7.85 16.62 1.38
C THR A 259 8.20 15.43 0.50
N GLY A 260 8.43 14.25 1.09
CA GLY A 260 8.84 13.02 0.40
C GLY A 260 7.69 12.09 0.01
N TRP A 261 6.42 12.44 0.28
CA TRP A 261 5.28 11.57 -0.01
C TRP A 261 5.17 11.17 -1.49
N ASN A 262 5.66 12.05 -2.39
CA ASN A 262 5.64 11.85 -3.83
C ASN A 262 6.95 11.30 -4.40
N GLU A 263 7.83 10.75 -3.57
CA GLU A 263 8.97 9.94 -4.00
C GLU A 263 8.51 8.55 -4.47
N ASP A 264 9.37 7.86 -5.23
CA ASP A 264 9.07 6.51 -5.70
C ASP A 264 8.89 5.53 -4.54
N TRP A 265 7.88 4.66 -4.65
CA TRP A 265 7.53 3.66 -3.66
C TRP A 265 8.74 2.82 -3.21
N ASN A 266 9.60 2.44 -4.16
CA ASN A 266 10.81 1.64 -3.89
C ASN A 266 11.83 2.39 -3.03
N GLN A 267 11.91 3.72 -3.19
CA GLN A 267 12.83 4.56 -2.42
C GLN A 267 12.30 4.74 -0.99
N LYS A 268 10.97 4.93 -0.86
CA LYS A 268 10.32 5.13 0.43
C LYS A 268 10.36 3.90 1.34
N TYR A 269 10.13 2.71 0.77
CA TYR A 269 9.86 1.51 1.56
C TYR A 269 10.94 0.44 1.45
N GLY A 270 12.13 0.79 0.95
CA GLY A 270 13.27 -0.11 0.81
C GLY A 270 13.98 -0.47 2.12
N SER A 271 13.65 0.21 3.22
CA SER A 271 14.24 -0.03 4.55
C SER A 271 13.16 -0.17 5.62
N ARG A 272 13.49 -0.80 6.75
CA ARG A 272 12.57 -0.96 7.88
C ARG A 272 12.17 0.41 8.45
N GLY A 273 10.88 0.61 8.62
CA GLY A 273 10.31 1.78 9.28
C GLY A 273 10.50 1.79 10.79
N LYS A 274 10.08 2.88 11.43
CA LYS A 274 10.21 3.06 12.90
C LYS A 274 9.04 2.46 13.68
N GLY A 275 7.92 2.16 13.00
CA GLY A 275 6.66 1.89 13.68
C GLY A 275 6.09 3.18 14.30
N LEU A 276 4.96 3.06 15.00
CA LEU A 276 4.21 4.17 15.56
C LEU A 276 4.09 4.05 17.09
N PRO A 277 4.11 5.17 17.83
CA PRO A 277 3.78 5.15 19.25
C PRO A 277 2.38 4.59 19.52
N LEU A 278 2.21 3.86 20.62
CA LEU A 278 0.94 3.20 20.99
C LEU A 278 -0.31 4.11 20.87
N PRO A 279 -0.30 5.39 21.31
CA PRO A 279 -1.46 6.26 21.13
C PRO A 279 -1.87 6.47 19.67
N GLN A 280 -0.90 6.55 18.75
CA GLN A 280 -1.18 6.65 17.32
C GLN A 280 -1.72 5.32 16.77
N VAL A 281 -1.17 4.19 17.23
CA VAL A 281 -1.68 2.85 16.87
C VAL A 281 -3.15 2.70 17.26
N GLN A 282 -3.47 3.05 18.50
CA GLN A 282 -4.83 2.99 19.04
C GLN A 282 -5.79 3.92 18.28
N GLN A 283 -5.41 5.19 18.10
CA GLN A 283 -6.25 6.19 17.44
C GLN A 283 -6.51 5.83 15.97
N MET A 284 -5.46 5.58 15.19
CA MET A 284 -5.60 5.33 13.75
C MET A 284 -6.23 3.95 13.48
N GLY A 285 -5.89 2.94 14.30
CA GLY A 285 -6.57 1.64 14.25
C GLY A 285 -8.06 1.77 14.48
N ARG A 286 -8.48 2.53 15.53
CA ARG A 286 -9.89 2.80 15.80
C ARG A 286 -10.58 3.53 14.63
N GLN A 287 -9.96 4.57 14.07
CA GLN A 287 -10.50 5.31 12.91
C GLN A 287 -10.74 4.40 11.69
N VAL A 288 -9.81 3.48 11.41
CA VAL A 288 -9.96 2.52 10.31
C VAL A 288 -11.08 1.52 10.59
N LEU A 289 -11.22 1.02 11.82
CA LEU A 289 -12.32 0.12 12.21
C LEU A 289 -13.69 0.79 12.00
N GLU A 290 -13.85 2.04 12.44
CA GLU A 290 -15.09 2.81 12.20
C GLU A 290 -15.38 2.98 10.70
N ALA A 291 -14.35 3.18 9.88
CA ALA A 291 -14.52 3.26 8.42
C ALA A 291 -15.03 1.94 7.82
N LEU A 292 -14.49 0.80 8.26
CA LEU A 292 -14.93 -0.52 7.80
C LEU A 292 -16.38 -0.82 8.20
N ILE A 293 -16.74 -0.49 9.45
CA ILE A 293 -18.09 -0.68 9.97
C ILE A 293 -19.08 0.21 9.24
N PHE A 294 -18.75 1.48 9.04
CA PHE A 294 -19.55 2.39 8.22
C PHE A 294 -19.84 1.81 6.83
N LEU A 295 -18.82 1.31 6.13
CA LEU A 295 -18.98 0.71 4.81
C LEU A 295 -19.89 -0.53 4.85
N LYS A 296 -19.74 -1.37 5.87
CA LYS A 296 -20.60 -2.55 6.08
C LYS A 296 -22.05 -2.15 6.33
N GLU A 297 -22.31 -1.14 7.17
CA GLU A 297 -23.64 -0.58 7.42
C GLU A 297 -24.28 -0.01 6.14
N ARG A 298 -23.47 0.55 5.24
CA ARG A 298 -23.93 1.01 3.92
C ARG A 298 -24.11 -0.11 2.90
N GLY A 299 -23.88 -1.36 3.27
CA GLY A 299 -23.99 -2.48 2.35
C GLY A 299 -22.89 -2.49 1.29
N PHE A 300 -21.76 -1.83 1.51
CA PHE A 300 -20.58 -1.95 0.66
C PHE A 300 -20.03 -3.40 0.71
N PRO A 301 -19.41 -3.92 -0.36
CA PRO A 301 -18.77 -5.24 -0.33
C PRO A 301 -17.58 -5.28 0.64
N THR A 302 -17.22 -6.46 1.13
CA THR A 302 -16.08 -6.64 2.05
C THR A 302 -14.81 -6.01 1.46
N VAL A 303 -14.13 -5.20 2.27
CA VAL A 303 -12.91 -4.49 1.88
C VAL A 303 -11.72 -5.44 1.93
N ILE A 304 -11.24 -5.87 0.76
CA ILE A 304 -10.11 -6.82 0.63
C ILE A 304 -8.78 -6.15 0.25
N HIS A 305 -8.78 -4.83 0.07
CA HIS A 305 -7.63 -4.05 -0.35
C HIS A 305 -7.02 -3.20 0.78
N LEU A 306 -7.44 -3.43 2.03
CA LEU A 306 -6.92 -2.71 3.19
C LEU A 306 -5.43 -3.05 3.39
N HIS A 307 -4.61 -2.00 3.45
CA HIS A 307 -3.23 -2.01 3.91
C HIS A 307 -2.84 -0.56 4.25
N SER A 308 -1.73 -0.37 4.97
CA SER A 308 -1.26 0.96 5.40
C SER A 308 -1.12 1.98 4.26
N GLY A 309 -0.71 1.54 3.07
CA GLY A 309 -0.61 2.40 1.87
C GLY A 309 -1.95 2.86 1.29
N ASN A 310 -3.07 2.22 1.64
CA ASN A 310 -4.43 2.61 1.26
C ASN A 310 -5.17 3.34 2.40
N VAL A 311 -4.45 3.81 3.42
CA VAL A 311 -4.98 4.67 4.47
C VAL A 311 -4.26 6.00 4.37
N LEU A 312 -4.97 7.09 4.08
CA LEU A 312 -4.39 8.42 3.97
C LEU A 312 -4.46 9.15 5.31
N VAL A 313 -3.39 9.85 5.67
CA VAL A 313 -3.31 10.55 6.97
C VAL A 313 -3.32 12.05 6.73
N GLN A 314 -4.31 12.74 7.30
CA GLN A 314 -4.40 14.20 7.22
C GLN A 314 -4.69 14.76 8.61
N ASN A 315 -3.78 15.60 9.11
CA ASN A 315 -3.88 16.24 10.43
C ASN A 315 -4.11 15.23 11.58
N GLY A 316 -3.47 14.06 11.50
CA GLY A 316 -3.62 13.00 12.51
C GLY A 316 -4.87 12.13 12.34
N VAL A 317 -5.67 12.34 11.29
CA VAL A 317 -6.85 11.52 10.98
C VAL A 317 -6.52 10.53 9.87
N ALA A 318 -6.66 9.24 10.17
CA ALA A 318 -6.58 8.15 9.21
C ALA A 318 -7.90 8.01 8.43
N ARG A 319 -7.80 7.97 7.10
CA ARG A 319 -8.94 7.83 6.18
C ARG A 319 -8.71 6.66 5.23
N LEU A 320 -9.61 5.69 5.23
CA LEU A 320 -9.56 4.57 4.29
C LEU A 320 -9.79 5.08 2.87
N ALA A 321 -8.85 4.78 1.99
CA ALA A 321 -8.87 5.13 0.57
C ALA A 321 -8.97 3.87 -0.31
N GLY A 322 -9.00 4.09 -1.63
CA GLY A 322 -8.95 2.99 -2.60
C GLY A 322 -10.25 2.21 -2.72
N LEU A 323 -11.41 2.77 -2.35
CA LEU A 323 -12.69 2.07 -2.40
C LEU A 323 -13.05 1.57 -3.81
N GLU A 324 -12.56 2.23 -4.85
CA GLU A 324 -12.68 1.78 -6.24
C GLU A 324 -12.10 0.39 -6.45
N ASN A 325 -11.11 -0.02 -5.66
CA ASN A 325 -10.47 -1.33 -5.79
C ASN A 325 -11.47 -2.46 -5.57
N THR A 326 -12.32 -2.33 -4.55
CA THR A 326 -13.34 -3.34 -4.23
C THR A 326 -14.38 -3.46 -5.34
N LEU A 327 -14.77 -2.34 -5.97
CA LEU A 327 -15.80 -2.30 -6.99
C LEU A 327 -15.30 -2.76 -8.36
N LEU A 328 -14.02 -2.51 -8.67
CA LEU A 328 -13.42 -2.76 -9.97
C LEU A 328 -12.52 -4.00 -9.99
N GLY A 329 -12.56 -4.84 -8.95
CA GLY A 329 -11.85 -6.11 -8.90
C GLY A 329 -10.32 -6.00 -8.75
N PHE A 330 -9.82 -4.89 -8.21
CA PHE A 330 -8.40 -4.75 -7.89
C PHE A 330 -8.09 -5.32 -6.50
N THR A 331 -6.92 -5.93 -6.37
CA THR A 331 -6.44 -6.55 -5.13
C THR A 331 -5.15 -5.91 -4.62
N SER A 332 -4.88 -6.00 -3.32
CA SER A 332 -3.63 -5.48 -2.73
C SER A 332 -2.44 -6.41 -3.03
N ARG A 333 -1.22 -5.91 -2.82
CA ARG A 333 0.01 -6.72 -2.96
C ARG A 333 0.03 -7.95 -2.05
N ILE A 334 -0.57 -7.83 -0.86
CA ILE A 334 -0.67 -8.93 0.12
C ILE A 334 -1.83 -9.88 -0.17
N HIS A 335 -2.71 -9.56 -1.12
CA HIS A 335 -3.89 -10.38 -1.39
C HIS A 335 -3.57 -11.84 -1.74
N PRO A 336 -2.54 -12.17 -2.56
CA PRO A 336 -2.21 -13.59 -2.83
C PRO A 336 -1.82 -14.38 -1.57
N LEU A 337 -1.15 -13.71 -0.62
CA LEU A 337 -0.76 -14.31 0.67
C LEU A 337 -1.98 -14.59 1.55
N ILE A 338 -2.96 -13.67 1.53
CA ILE A 338 -4.18 -13.78 2.33
C ILE A 338 -5.16 -14.77 1.69
N ALA A 339 -5.41 -14.61 0.39
CA ALA A 339 -6.49 -15.29 -0.33
C ALA A 339 -6.35 -16.81 -0.40
N SER A 340 -5.11 -17.31 -0.42
CA SER A 340 -4.81 -18.76 -0.48
C SER A 340 -5.09 -19.50 0.84
N ARG A 341 -5.31 -18.79 1.94
CA ARG A 341 -5.49 -19.38 3.29
C ARG A 341 -6.71 -18.84 4.02
N ILE A 342 -7.71 -18.35 3.29
CA ILE A 342 -8.94 -17.85 3.90
C ILE A 342 -9.77 -19.03 4.40
N SER A 343 -9.92 -19.12 5.72
CA SER A 343 -10.92 -19.97 6.39
C SER A 343 -12.30 -19.30 6.32
N GLN A 344 -13.39 -20.09 6.25
CA GLN A 344 -14.76 -19.57 6.35
C GLN A 344 -15.06 -18.90 7.71
N THR A 345 -14.18 -19.12 8.70
CA THR A 345 -14.36 -18.64 10.08
C THR A 345 -13.87 -17.21 10.32
N ILE A 346 -13.00 -16.65 9.46
CA ILE A 346 -12.43 -15.31 9.65
C ILE A 346 -12.69 -14.45 8.42
N SER A 347 -13.16 -13.23 8.65
CA SER A 347 -13.41 -12.26 7.59
C SER A 347 -12.10 -11.64 7.05
N ILE A 348 -12.01 -11.46 5.72
CA ILE A 348 -10.77 -11.03 5.02
C ILE A 348 -10.34 -9.62 5.47
N ASP A 349 -11.29 -8.72 5.66
CA ASP A 349 -11.05 -7.36 6.16
C ASP A 349 -10.44 -7.36 7.57
N MET A 350 -10.83 -8.32 8.43
CA MET A 350 -10.22 -8.53 9.74
C MET A 350 -8.75 -8.98 9.63
N ILE A 351 -8.44 -9.88 8.68
CA ILE A 351 -7.05 -10.28 8.39
C ILE A 351 -6.23 -9.11 7.85
N CYS A 352 -6.75 -8.37 6.86
CA CYS A 352 -6.09 -7.18 6.34
C CYS A 352 -5.84 -6.13 7.43
N PHE A 353 -6.78 -5.96 8.36
CA PHE A 353 -6.60 -5.09 9.52
C PHE A 353 -5.47 -5.58 10.43
N GLY A 354 -5.40 -6.89 10.72
CA GLY A 354 -4.30 -7.49 11.47
C GLY A 354 -2.93 -7.25 10.84
N HIS A 355 -2.79 -7.41 9.52
CA HIS A 355 -1.56 -7.11 8.80
C HIS A 355 -1.17 -5.62 8.90
N MET A 356 -2.13 -4.71 8.74
CA MET A 356 -1.90 -3.28 8.90
C MET A 356 -1.48 -2.94 10.34
N LEU A 357 -2.17 -3.48 11.34
CA LEU A 357 -1.89 -3.25 12.76
C LEU A 357 -0.49 -3.74 13.15
N PHE A 358 -0.08 -4.89 12.63
CA PHE A 358 1.28 -5.40 12.78
C PHE A 358 2.30 -4.41 12.21
N GLU A 359 2.10 -3.96 10.96
CA GLU A 359 3.01 -3.03 10.30
C GLU A 359 3.14 -1.70 11.05
N MET A 360 2.02 -1.20 11.61
CA MET A 360 2.02 0.00 12.46
C MET A 360 2.95 -0.13 13.67
N CYS A 361 3.12 -1.34 14.22
CA CYS A 361 3.94 -1.58 15.40
C CYS A 361 5.38 -1.96 15.03
N ALA A 362 5.54 -2.84 14.04
CA ALA A 362 6.82 -3.47 13.71
C ALA A 362 7.70 -2.62 12.78
N GLY A 363 7.09 -1.71 12.00
CA GLY A 363 7.76 -0.93 10.97
C GLY A 363 8.06 -1.70 9.68
N TYR A 364 7.46 -2.89 9.50
CA TYR A 364 7.59 -3.69 8.27
C TYR A 364 6.33 -4.51 7.99
N GLU A 365 6.11 -4.87 6.73
CA GLU A 365 4.98 -5.70 6.32
C GLU A 365 5.15 -7.13 6.82
N LEU A 366 4.11 -7.71 7.42
CA LEU A 366 4.11 -9.11 7.83
C LEU A 366 4.28 -10.01 6.59
N PRO A 367 5.36 -10.83 6.51
CA PRO A 367 5.67 -11.59 5.29
C PRO A 367 4.92 -12.93 5.18
N SER A 368 4.13 -13.27 6.19
CA SER A 368 3.39 -14.53 6.30
C SER A 368 1.92 -14.28 6.59
N PHE A 369 1.05 -15.28 6.34
CA PHE A 369 -0.39 -15.16 6.59
C PHE A 369 -0.73 -14.77 8.05
N LYS A 370 0.04 -15.28 9.02
CA LYS A 370 -0.10 -14.96 10.45
C LYS A 370 1.27 -14.69 11.08
N PRO A 371 1.37 -13.91 12.17
CA PRO A 371 2.63 -13.71 12.88
C PRO A 371 3.08 -15.01 13.56
N ASN A 372 4.40 -15.26 13.54
CA ASN A 372 5.03 -16.34 14.30
C ASN A 372 5.61 -15.77 15.62
N SER A 373 6.28 -16.60 16.42
CA SER A 373 6.89 -16.17 17.69
C SER A 373 7.88 -15.02 17.53
N MET A 374 8.71 -15.03 16.48
CA MET A 374 9.67 -13.96 16.20
C MET A 374 8.97 -12.64 15.87
N HIS A 375 7.95 -12.68 15.01
CA HIS A 375 7.16 -11.50 14.66
C HIS A 375 6.44 -10.92 15.89
N LEU A 376 5.94 -11.76 16.80
CA LEU A 376 5.29 -11.28 18.02
C LEU A 376 6.28 -10.69 19.03
N SER A 377 7.52 -11.21 19.11
CA SER A 377 8.57 -10.64 19.95
C SER A 377 9.02 -9.25 19.45
N ASP A 378 9.07 -9.03 18.13
CA ASP A 378 9.38 -7.71 17.54
C ASP A 378 8.44 -6.59 17.98
N ILE A 379 7.24 -6.93 18.47
CA ILE A 379 6.20 -5.98 18.90
C ILE A 379 5.77 -6.21 20.35
N GLU A 380 6.59 -6.91 21.16
CA GLU A 380 6.26 -7.27 22.55
C GLU A 380 6.00 -6.05 23.45
N ILE A 381 6.58 -4.90 23.09
CA ILE A 381 6.34 -3.60 23.75
C ILE A 381 4.88 -3.12 23.61
N TYR A 382 4.08 -3.76 22.75
CA TYR A 382 2.66 -3.51 22.53
C TYR A 382 1.81 -4.72 22.97
N PRO A 383 1.70 -5.02 24.28
CA PRO A 383 1.07 -6.25 24.76
C PRO A 383 -0.41 -6.40 24.33
N GLN A 384 -1.17 -5.31 24.32
CA GLN A 384 -2.57 -5.30 23.83
C GLN A 384 -2.65 -5.58 22.33
N VAL A 385 -1.65 -5.19 21.54
CA VAL A 385 -1.61 -5.50 20.11
C VAL A 385 -1.28 -6.97 19.90
N VAL A 386 -0.33 -7.51 20.66
CA VAL A 386 0.02 -8.94 20.62
C VAL A 386 -1.20 -9.81 20.94
N GLU A 387 -1.95 -9.46 21.98
CA GLU A 387 -3.20 -10.15 22.34
C GLU A 387 -4.24 -10.09 21.21
N LEU A 388 -4.44 -8.89 20.63
CA LEU A 388 -5.39 -8.72 19.54
C LEU A 388 -4.99 -9.49 18.28
N LEU A 389 -3.70 -9.52 17.93
CA LEU A 389 -3.22 -10.29 16.78
C LEU A 389 -3.43 -11.79 17.01
N LYS A 390 -3.18 -12.30 18.22
CA LYS A 390 -3.55 -13.69 18.57
C LYS A 390 -5.05 -13.91 18.37
N PHE A 391 -5.89 -13.00 18.85
CA PHE A 391 -7.34 -13.09 18.62
C PHE A 391 -7.72 -13.09 17.13
N ILE A 392 -7.13 -12.22 16.31
CA ILE A 392 -7.43 -12.12 14.87
C ILE A 392 -7.02 -13.40 14.13
N PHE A 393 -5.81 -13.91 14.38
CA PHE A 393 -5.21 -14.99 13.58
C PHE A 393 -5.42 -16.41 14.13
N THR A 394 -5.95 -16.57 15.34
CA THR A 394 -6.33 -17.88 15.88
C THR A 394 -7.69 -18.29 15.35
N GLU A 395 -7.79 -19.41 14.65
CA GLU A 395 -9.09 -19.98 14.26
C GLU A 395 -9.83 -20.50 15.49
N THR A 396 -11.15 -20.32 15.50
CA THR A 396 -12.01 -20.86 16.55
C THR A 396 -13.04 -21.74 15.87
N PRO A 397 -13.00 -23.07 16.06
CA PRO A 397 -13.94 -23.97 15.43
C PRO A 397 -15.38 -23.52 15.66
N ASN A 398 -16.19 -23.51 14.59
CA ASN A 398 -17.61 -23.15 14.61
C ASN A 398 -17.94 -21.72 15.06
N ARG A 399 -16.97 -20.79 15.06
CA ARG A 399 -17.22 -19.38 15.36
C ARG A 399 -16.73 -18.48 14.23
N HIS A 400 -17.65 -17.71 13.66
CA HIS A 400 -17.32 -16.68 12.68
C HIS A 400 -16.94 -15.38 13.39
N LYS A 401 -15.74 -14.86 13.14
CA LYS A 401 -15.25 -13.60 13.73
C LYS A 401 -15.50 -12.41 12.81
N ILE A 402 -16.03 -11.33 13.38
CA ILE A 402 -16.36 -10.11 12.64
C ILE A 402 -15.58 -8.89 13.15
N VAL A 403 -15.42 -7.88 12.27
CA VAL A 403 -14.67 -6.65 12.55
C VAL A 403 -15.22 -5.87 13.76
N GLU A 404 -16.52 -5.91 14.01
CA GLU A 404 -17.17 -5.24 15.15
C GLU A 404 -16.63 -5.73 16.51
N GLU A 405 -16.23 -6.99 16.61
CA GLU A 405 -15.64 -7.55 17.83
C GLU A 405 -14.29 -6.88 18.18
N LEU A 406 -13.62 -6.30 17.19
CA LEU A 406 -12.37 -5.57 17.44
C LEU A 406 -12.62 -4.27 18.20
N LEU A 407 -13.77 -3.61 18.04
CA LEU A 407 -14.05 -2.33 18.72
C LEU A 407 -14.12 -2.45 20.25
N VAL A 408 -14.57 -3.61 20.75
CA VAL A 408 -14.72 -3.86 22.19
C VAL A 408 -13.42 -4.32 22.85
N HIS A 409 -12.38 -4.59 22.07
CA HIS A 409 -11.07 -4.96 22.58
C HIS A 409 -10.44 -3.81 23.38
N ASP A 410 -9.67 -4.14 24.41
CA ASP A 410 -9.03 -3.19 25.34
C ASP A 410 -8.15 -2.15 24.64
N LEU A 411 -7.59 -2.51 23.49
CA LEU A 411 -6.83 -1.62 22.62
C LEU A 411 -7.65 -0.43 22.08
N PHE A 412 -8.97 -0.61 21.88
CA PHE A 412 -9.81 0.35 21.14
C PHE A 412 -11.04 0.86 21.91
N ARG A 413 -11.57 0.10 22.87
CA ARG A 413 -12.86 0.38 23.53
C ARG A 413 -12.94 1.78 24.17
N ASN A 414 -11.80 2.29 24.67
CA ASN A 414 -11.71 3.57 25.37
C ASN A 414 -11.20 4.73 24.49
N ILE A 415 -11.06 4.51 23.17
CA ILE A 415 -10.52 5.52 22.26
C ILE A 415 -11.61 6.49 21.80
N ASP A 416 -11.50 7.68 22.36
CA ASP A 416 -12.24 8.90 22.07
C ASP A 416 -12.08 9.49 20.66
N LEU A 417 -13.04 9.31 19.75
CA LEU A 417 -12.98 9.82 18.39
C LEU A 417 -13.71 11.17 18.23
N ARG A 418 -12.94 12.26 18.29
CA ARG A 418 -13.46 13.64 18.23
C ARG A 418 -14.28 13.92 16.98
N GLU A 419 -13.87 13.40 15.83
CA GLU A 419 -14.52 13.63 14.53
C GLU A 419 -15.92 13.02 14.48
N MET A 420 -16.20 12.03 15.32
CA MET A 420 -17.53 11.43 15.44
C MET A 420 -18.47 12.20 16.36
N ARG A 421 -17.95 13.06 17.25
CA ARG A 421 -18.78 13.85 18.18
C ARG A 421 -19.50 15.01 17.47
N SER A 422 -18.85 15.62 16.49
CA SER A 422 -19.37 16.79 15.75
C SER A 422 -20.31 16.42 14.60
N ALA A 423 -20.54 15.12 14.41
CA ALA A 423 -21.38 14.58 13.36
C ALA A 423 -22.82 14.48 13.86
N SER A 424 -23.68 15.45 13.53
CA SER A 424 -25.11 15.20 13.64
C SER A 424 -25.44 13.94 12.83
N VAL A 425 -26.00 12.94 13.51
CA VAL A 425 -26.24 11.54 13.08
C VAL A 425 -26.90 11.39 11.69
N THR A 426 -27.49 12.46 11.18
CA THR A 426 -28.14 12.57 9.86
C THR A 426 -27.22 12.98 8.70
N ILE A 427 -26.04 13.56 8.92
CA ILE A 427 -25.16 14.05 7.82
C ILE A 427 -24.46 12.90 7.08
N PHE A 428 -24.06 11.84 7.80
CA PHE A 428 -23.34 10.71 7.22
C PHE A 428 -24.23 9.55 6.79
N ARG A 429 -25.56 9.75 6.74
CA ARG A 429 -26.53 8.67 6.46
C ARG A 429 -27.54 8.99 5.34
N PRO A 430 -27.18 9.57 4.17
CA PRO A 430 -28.11 9.61 3.05
C PRO A 430 -28.51 8.19 2.64
N THR A 431 -29.81 7.90 2.55
CA THR A 431 -30.32 6.62 2.06
C THR A 431 -29.75 6.34 0.67
N LEU A 432 -29.19 5.14 0.47
CA LEU A 432 -28.68 4.76 -0.84
C LEU A 432 -29.84 4.59 -1.83
N THR A 433 -29.67 5.08 -3.05
CA THR A 433 -30.69 4.94 -4.09
C THR A 433 -30.79 3.47 -4.54
N PRO A 434 -31.96 3.02 -5.04
CA PRO A 434 -32.12 1.65 -5.52
C PRO A 434 -31.07 1.22 -6.57
N PRO A 435 -30.66 2.06 -7.55
CA PRO A 435 -29.58 1.71 -8.48
C PRO A 435 -28.25 1.40 -7.79
N ILE A 436 -27.88 2.17 -6.77
CA ILE A 436 -26.67 1.94 -5.98
C ILE A 436 -26.78 0.60 -5.23
N VAL A 437 -27.89 0.36 -4.52
CA VAL A 437 -28.11 -0.87 -3.76
C VAL A 437 -28.04 -2.10 -4.68
N ASN A 438 -28.67 -2.03 -5.86
CA ASN A 438 -28.64 -3.11 -6.85
C ASN A 438 -27.23 -3.37 -7.37
N LEU A 439 -26.45 -2.32 -7.65
CA LEU A 439 -25.05 -2.44 -8.05
C LEU A 439 -24.22 -3.18 -6.98
N LEU A 440 -24.30 -2.74 -5.72
CA LEU A 440 -23.54 -3.34 -4.62
C LEU A 440 -23.94 -4.80 -4.39
N ASN A 441 -25.23 -5.12 -4.45
CA ASN A 441 -25.73 -6.49 -4.33
C ASN A 441 -25.26 -7.38 -5.48
N GLY A 442 -25.21 -6.85 -6.71
CA GLY A 442 -24.68 -7.56 -7.88
C GLY A 442 -23.21 -7.96 -7.69
N ILE A 443 -22.39 -7.01 -7.23
CA ILE A 443 -20.96 -7.25 -6.96
C ILE A 443 -20.78 -8.30 -5.85
N LYS A 444 -21.56 -8.22 -4.75
CA LYS A 444 -21.49 -9.19 -3.66
C LYS A 444 -21.80 -10.62 -4.12
N ARG A 445 -22.85 -10.82 -4.92
CA ARG A 445 -23.22 -12.13 -5.46
C ARG A 445 -22.10 -12.72 -6.33
N GLN A 446 -21.51 -11.91 -7.20
CA GLN A 446 -20.39 -12.35 -8.04
C GLN A 446 -19.15 -12.71 -7.22
N ASN A 447 -18.84 -11.93 -6.18
CA ASN A 447 -17.71 -12.23 -5.29
C ASN A 447 -17.94 -13.52 -4.49
N ALA A 448 -19.17 -13.80 -4.08
CA ALA A 448 -19.53 -15.06 -3.42
C ALA A 448 -19.35 -16.25 -4.38
N ASN A 449 -19.83 -16.13 -5.62
CA ASN A 449 -19.68 -17.18 -6.63
C ASN A 449 -18.21 -17.49 -6.95
N LYS A 450 -17.35 -16.46 -7.06
CA LYS A 450 -15.90 -16.65 -7.28
C LYS A 450 -15.24 -17.44 -6.14
N ARG A 451 -15.67 -17.23 -4.89
CA ARG A 451 -15.15 -17.99 -3.73
C ARG A 451 -15.62 -19.44 -3.75
N ALA A 452 -16.89 -19.69 -4.09
CA ALA A 452 -17.40 -21.05 -4.22
C ALA A 452 -16.61 -21.85 -5.26
N THR A 453 -16.38 -21.27 -6.45
CA THR A 453 -15.58 -21.94 -7.50
C THR A 453 -14.13 -22.19 -7.09
N GLN A 454 -13.51 -21.28 -6.32
CA GLN A 454 -12.15 -21.50 -5.81
C GLN A 454 -12.08 -22.64 -4.79
N LEU A 455 -13.10 -22.79 -3.94
CA LEU A 455 -13.17 -23.90 -2.98
C LEU A 455 -13.40 -25.24 -3.70
N ASP A 456 -14.29 -25.27 -4.69
CA ASP A 456 -14.56 -26.48 -5.48
C ASP A 456 -13.30 -26.95 -6.24
N THR A 457 -12.45 -26.04 -6.72
CA THR A 457 -11.18 -26.42 -7.36
C THR A 457 -10.13 -26.96 -6.40
N VAL A 458 -10.18 -26.61 -5.11
CA VAL A 458 -9.25 -27.14 -4.10
C VAL A 458 -9.63 -28.56 -3.68
N ASP A 459 -10.92 -28.91 -3.70
CA ASP A 459 -11.40 -30.25 -3.37
C ASP A 459 -11.35 -31.25 -4.54
N VAL A 460 -11.35 -30.77 -5.80
CA VAL A 460 -11.36 -31.65 -6.99
C VAL A 460 -9.95 -32.14 -7.38
N ASP A 461 -8.88 -31.47 -6.93
CA ASP A 461 -7.50 -31.87 -7.25
C ASP A 461 -6.97 -33.08 -6.44
N ALA A 462 -7.76 -33.60 -5.49
CA ALA A 462 -7.42 -34.85 -4.77
C ALA A 462 -7.87 -36.13 -5.50
N SER A 463 -8.70 -36.03 -6.56
CA SER A 463 -9.23 -37.22 -7.23
C SER A 463 -9.70 -37.01 -8.68
N SER A 464 -8.84 -36.49 -9.56
CA SER A 464 -8.95 -36.86 -10.98
C SER A 464 -7.64 -36.74 -11.75
N VAL A 465 -6.96 -37.88 -11.90
CA VAL A 465 -5.94 -38.07 -12.94
C VAL A 465 -6.66 -38.28 -14.27
N HIS A 466 -6.25 -37.50 -15.28
CA HIS A 466 -6.67 -37.52 -16.70
C HIS A 466 -8.01 -36.85 -17.05
N ARG A 467 -7.98 -35.64 -17.65
CA ARG A 467 -8.01 -35.46 -19.12
C ARG A 467 -7.99 -34.00 -19.62
N SER A 468 -7.19 -33.85 -20.70
CA SER A 468 -7.30 -32.98 -21.90
C SER A 468 -7.49 -31.45 -21.78
N HIS A 469 -6.38 -30.78 -22.10
CA HIS A 469 -6.22 -29.36 -22.42
C HIS A 469 -7.22 -28.82 -23.46
N THR A 470 -7.80 -27.65 -23.16
CA THR A 470 -8.22 -26.68 -24.18
C THR A 470 -7.49 -25.37 -23.91
N VAL A 471 -6.50 -25.08 -24.75
CA VAL A 471 -5.60 -23.92 -24.65
C VAL A 471 -6.29 -22.71 -25.28
N CYS A 472 -6.56 -21.68 -24.48
CA CYS A 472 -6.87 -20.34 -24.98
C CYS A 472 -5.53 -19.58 -25.10
N LYS A 473 -5.01 -19.43 -26.32
CA LYS A 473 -3.79 -18.68 -26.61
C LYS A 473 -4.06 -17.18 -26.56
N ASN A 474 -3.07 -16.43 -26.05
CA ASN A 474 -2.81 -14.97 -26.18
C ASN A 474 -2.80 -14.20 -24.86
N SER A 475 -2.07 -14.69 -23.85
CA SER A 475 -1.58 -13.84 -22.75
C SER A 475 -0.09 -13.55 -22.96
N LEU A 476 0.37 -12.34 -22.63
CA LEU A 476 1.80 -11.96 -22.58
C LEU A 476 2.64 -12.92 -21.71
N LEU A 477 1.99 -13.59 -20.75
CA LEU A 477 2.59 -14.65 -19.94
C LEU A 477 2.91 -15.91 -20.76
N ASP A 478 2.12 -16.25 -21.77
CA ASP A 478 2.38 -17.41 -22.65
C ASP A 478 3.56 -17.14 -23.59
N GLU A 479 3.78 -15.89 -24.01
CA GLU A 479 4.96 -15.49 -24.78
C GLU A 479 6.22 -15.62 -23.93
N ILE A 480 6.18 -15.16 -22.67
CA ILE A 480 7.29 -15.28 -21.72
C ILE A 480 7.61 -16.76 -21.42
N TYR A 481 6.58 -17.61 -21.26
CA TYR A 481 6.80 -19.04 -21.01
C TYR A 481 7.36 -19.79 -22.23
N ASN A 482 6.97 -19.42 -23.45
CA ASN A 482 7.48 -20.04 -24.67
C ASN A 482 8.91 -19.62 -25.01
N GLU A 483 9.30 -18.37 -24.73
CA GLU A 483 10.69 -17.93 -24.89
C GLU A 483 11.62 -18.66 -23.92
N LEU A 484 11.20 -18.86 -22.67
CA LEU A 484 11.99 -19.56 -21.65
C LEU A 484 12.14 -21.06 -21.91
N SER A 485 11.20 -21.69 -22.63
CA SER A 485 11.30 -23.11 -23.01
C SER A 485 12.18 -23.37 -24.24
N ASN A 486 12.46 -22.35 -25.05
CA ASN A 486 13.23 -22.50 -26.29
C ASN A 486 14.74 -22.22 -26.14
N THR A 487 15.20 -21.83 -24.96
CA THR A 487 16.63 -21.57 -24.66
C THR A 487 17.32 -22.71 -23.90
N ALA A 488 16.78 -23.92 -23.93
CA ALA A 488 17.45 -25.11 -23.42
C ALA A 488 17.83 -26.07 -24.57
N VAL A 489 18.96 -25.77 -25.22
CA VAL A 489 19.85 -26.78 -25.84
C VAL A 489 21.25 -26.52 -25.33
#